data_AF-A0A9E1X6K5-F1
#
_entry.id   AF-A0A9E1X6K5-F1
#
_cell.length_a   1.000
_cell.length_b   1.000
_cell.length_c   1.000
_cell.angle_alpha   90.00
_cell.angle_beta   90.00
_cell.angle_gamma   90.00
#
_symmetry.space_group_name_H-M   'P 1'
#
loop_
_entity.id
_entity.type
_entity.pdbx_description
1 polymer ?
#
loop_
_entity_poly.entity_id
_entity_poly.type
_entity_poly.pdbx_seq_one_letter_code
_entity_poly.pdbx_strand_id
1 'polypeptide(L)'
;VVICWGYENRTVAVRVPHGPGTARRIEHRVAGADSNPYLMLAIILATAMQGMQEKTDPGSPITDNAYALDLPRLPDNWQDAINRFETSTIIQRLLPDTCQQMFVDCKKQEYREFQQQISPFEYFSYLDQV
;
A
#
# COMPACT_ATOMS: atom_id res chain seq x y z
N VAL A 1 7.75 2.50 1.30
CA VAL A 1 7.57 1.55 2.43
C VAL A 1 8.09 0.18 1.99
N VAL A 2 8.82 -0.54 2.85
CA VAL A 2 9.30 -1.91 2.56
C VAL A 2 8.23 -2.96 2.86
N ILE A 3 8.13 -3.99 2.03
CA ILE A 3 7.15 -5.07 2.15
C ILE A 3 7.73 -6.12 3.10
N CYS A 4 7.41 -5.99 4.39
CA CYS A 4 7.88 -6.90 5.41
C CYS A 4 6.98 -6.87 6.66
N TRP A 5 7.22 -7.82 7.57
CA TRP A 5 6.53 -7.92 8.84
C TRP A 5 7.50 -8.13 10.00
N GLY A 6 7.06 -7.88 11.24
CA GLY A 6 7.88 -8.07 12.43
C GLY A 6 7.15 -7.85 13.76
N TYR A 7 7.71 -8.39 14.84
CA TYR A 7 7.18 -8.24 16.21
C TYR A 7 7.61 -6.91 16.82
N GLU A 8 6.64 -6.11 17.29
CA GLU A 8 6.84 -4.74 17.80
C GLU A 8 7.67 -3.77 16.93
N ASN A 9 8.08 -4.19 15.75
CA ASN A 9 8.87 -3.39 14.86
C ASN A 9 7.96 -2.33 14.22
N ARG A 10 8.27 -1.04 14.43
CA ARG A 10 7.47 0.08 13.86
C ARG A 10 7.90 0.48 12.46
N THR A 11 9.00 -0.10 11.96
CA THR A 11 9.59 0.21 10.64
C THR A 11 9.08 -0.72 9.53
N VAL A 12 8.33 -1.77 9.88
CA VAL A 12 7.74 -2.74 8.93
C VAL A 12 6.34 -2.33 8.48
N ALA A 13 5.88 -2.88 7.35
CA ALA A 13 4.53 -2.65 6.81
C ALA A 13 3.43 -3.34 7.64
N VAL A 14 3.70 -4.55 8.16
CA VAL A 14 2.75 -5.30 9.01
C VAL A 14 3.40 -5.62 10.34
N ARG A 15 2.89 -5.04 11.43
CA ARG A 15 3.42 -5.24 12.78
C ARG A 15 2.59 -6.24 13.56
N VAL A 16 3.23 -7.08 14.37
CA VAL A 16 2.57 -7.91 15.38
C VAL A 16 2.84 -7.31 16.75
N PRO A 17 1.86 -6.68 17.41
CA PRO A 17 2.08 -6.13 18.74
C PRO A 17 2.27 -7.20 19.82
N HIS A 18 3.03 -6.86 20.86
CA HIS A 18 3.06 -7.55 22.14
C HIS A 18 1.73 -7.39 22.86
N GLY A 19 1.41 -8.38 23.69
CA GLY A 19 0.18 -8.42 24.47
C GLY A 19 -0.20 -9.85 24.82
N PRO A 20 -1.21 -10.01 25.70
CA PRO A 20 -1.78 -11.31 26.00
C PRO A 20 -2.34 -11.96 24.74
N GLY A 21 -2.45 -13.30 24.73
CA GLY A 21 -2.96 -14.05 23.58
C GLY A 21 -4.34 -13.59 23.10
N THR A 22 -5.21 -13.14 24.02
CA THR A 22 -6.54 -12.60 23.72
C THR A 22 -6.54 -11.30 22.93
N ALA A 23 -5.42 -10.55 22.95
CA ALA A 23 -5.24 -9.31 22.21
C ALA A 23 -4.35 -9.48 20.97
N ARG A 24 -4.00 -10.72 20.59
CA ARG A 24 -3.13 -11.01 19.46
C ARG A 24 -3.79 -10.55 18.16
N ARG A 25 -3.07 -9.74 17.40
CA ARG A 25 -3.53 -9.17 16.14
C ARG A 25 -2.33 -8.80 15.26
N ILE A 26 -2.61 -8.53 13.99
CA ILE A 26 -1.71 -7.81 13.09
C ILE A 26 -2.14 -6.34 13.03
N GLU A 27 -1.18 -5.47 12.76
CA GLU A 27 -1.39 -4.06 12.51
C GLU A 27 -0.86 -3.72 11.11
N HIS A 28 -1.77 -3.35 10.21
CA HIS A 28 -1.43 -2.85 8.89
C HIS A 28 -1.05 -1.37 8.99
N ARG A 29 0.20 -1.02 8.66
CA ARG A 29 0.78 0.31 8.89
C ARG A 29 0.92 1.16 7.63
N VAL A 30 0.43 0.66 6.50
CA VAL A 30 0.61 1.30 5.18
C VAL A 30 -0.56 2.23 4.82
N ALA A 31 -1.79 1.85 5.17
CA ALA A 31 -2.98 2.59 4.77
C ALA A 31 -3.04 3.97 5.45
N GLY A 32 -3.27 5.01 4.65
CA GLY A 32 -3.51 6.37 5.13
C GLY A 32 -4.97 6.63 5.46
N ALA A 33 -5.24 7.77 6.11
CA ALA A 33 -6.60 8.19 6.48
C ALA A 33 -7.48 8.56 5.27
N ASP A 34 -6.87 8.77 4.11
CA ASP A 34 -7.47 9.03 2.81
C ASP A 34 -8.03 7.77 2.13
N SER A 35 -7.70 6.58 2.64
CA SER A 35 -8.16 5.31 2.06
C SER A 35 -9.66 5.08 2.31
N ASN A 36 -10.36 4.55 1.30
CA ASN A 36 -11.71 4.03 1.52
C ASN A 36 -11.65 2.83 2.47
N PRO A 37 -12.22 2.92 3.70
CA PRO A 37 -12.03 1.90 4.73
C PRO A 37 -12.66 0.56 4.35
N TYR A 38 -13.74 0.57 3.58
CA TYR A 38 -14.44 -0.65 3.15
C TYR A 38 -13.60 -1.43 2.13
N LEU A 39 -13.11 -0.75 1.09
CA LEU A 39 -12.27 -1.37 0.07
C LEU A 39 -10.95 -1.86 0.66
N MET A 40 -10.31 -1.04 1.50
CA MET A 40 -9.05 -1.39 2.15
C MET A 40 -9.21 -2.65 3.03
N LEU A 41 -10.22 -2.69 3.90
CA LEU A 41 -10.44 -3.83 4.78
C LEU A 41 -10.82 -5.10 3.99
N ALA A 42 -11.65 -4.97 2.96
CA ALA A 42 -12.04 -6.10 2.12
C ALA A 42 -10.84 -6.73 1.41
N ILE A 43 -9.96 -5.91 0.82
CA ILE A 43 -8.76 -6.39 0.13
C ILE A 43 -7.78 -7.03 1.13
N ILE A 44 -7.52 -6.41 2.29
CA ILE A 44 -6.64 -6.98 3.31
C ILE A 44 -7.18 -8.33 3.79
N LEU A 45 -8.47 -8.42 4.11
CA LEU A 45 -9.07 -9.66 4.57
C LEU A 45 -8.97 -10.75 3.51
N ALA A 46 -9.33 -10.44 2.27
CA ALA A 46 -9.37 -11.44 1.22
C ALA A 46 -7.97 -11.92 0.82
N THR A 47 -6.97 -11.04 0.79
CA THR A 47 -5.56 -11.42 0.56
C THR A 47 -4.98 -12.24 1.71
N ALA A 48 -5.30 -11.89 2.95
CA ALA A 48 -4.91 -12.69 4.12
C ALA A 48 -5.54 -14.08 4.09
N MET A 49 -6.83 -14.17 3.75
CA MET A 49 -7.53 -15.45 3.58
C MET A 49 -6.90 -16.29 2.47
N GLN A 50 -6.60 -15.68 1.32
CA GLN A 50 -5.92 -16.38 0.22
C GLN A 50 -4.56 -16.91 0.67
N GLY A 51 -3.75 -16.10 1.36
CA GLY A 51 -2.44 -16.54 1.87
C GLY A 51 -2.55 -17.71 2.86
N MET A 52 -3.58 -17.73 3.72
CA MET A 52 -3.85 -18.88 4.60
C MET A 52 -4.26 -20.14 3.82
N GLN A 53 -5.08 -20.00 2.79
CA GLN A 53 -5.53 -21.12 1.95
C GLN A 53 -4.38 -21.71 1.13
N GLU A 54 -3.54 -20.85 0.56
CA GLU A 54 -2.38 -21.23 -0.25
C GLU A 54 -1.16 -21.61 0.60
N LYS A 55 -1.23 -21.41 1.93
CA LYS A 55 -0.13 -21.61 2.88
C LYS A 55 1.13 -20.82 2.47
N THR A 56 0.92 -19.59 2.01
CA THR A 56 1.99 -18.70 1.59
C THR A 56 2.91 -18.38 2.77
N ASP A 57 4.21 -18.59 2.60
CA ASP A 57 5.22 -18.22 3.58
C ASP A 57 5.45 -16.70 3.56
N PRO A 58 5.17 -15.95 4.65
CA PRO A 58 5.46 -14.53 4.73
C PRO A 58 6.96 -14.22 4.95
N GLY A 59 7.80 -15.25 5.08
CA GLY A 59 9.21 -15.14 5.42
C GLY A 59 9.44 -14.85 6.90
N SER A 60 10.71 -14.77 7.28
CA SER A 60 11.12 -14.48 8.65
C SER A 60 10.74 -13.06 9.09
N PRO A 61 10.35 -12.85 10.36
CA PRO A 61 10.09 -11.51 10.88
C PRO A 61 11.36 -10.66 10.87
N ILE A 62 11.23 -9.39 10.50
CA ILE A 62 12.32 -8.42 10.54
C ILE A 62 12.51 -7.91 11.97
N THR A 63 13.71 -8.15 12.52
CA THR A 63 14.14 -7.69 13.84
C THR A 63 14.87 -6.35 13.81
N ASP A 64 15.57 -6.06 12.71
CA ASP A 64 16.36 -4.84 12.54
C ASP A 64 15.52 -3.64 12.05
N ASN A 65 16.18 -2.50 11.85
CA ASN A 65 15.56 -1.35 11.19
C ASN A 65 15.28 -1.67 9.71
N ALA A 66 14.01 -1.90 9.38
CA ALA A 66 13.60 -2.29 8.03
C ALA A 66 13.87 -1.20 6.97
N TYR A 67 14.01 0.07 7.36
CA TYR A 67 14.37 1.14 6.44
C TYR A 67 15.80 1.03 5.87
N ALA A 68 16.68 0.32 6.57
CA ALA A 68 18.08 0.12 6.16
C ALA A 68 18.30 -1.17 5.35
N LEU A 69 17.25 -1.97 5.16
CA LEU A 69 17.33 -3.25 4.46
C LEU A 69 16.97 -3.08 2.98
N ASP A 70 17.65 -3.83 2.13
CA ASP A 70 17.32 -3.95 0.71
C ASP A 70 16.22 -5.00 0.53
N LEU A 71 14.97 -4.57 0.68
CA LEU A 71 13.78 -5.40 0.59
C LEU A 71 12.83 -4.85 -0.49
N PRO A 72 11.94 -5.70 -1.07
CA PRO A 72 10.91 -5.23 -1.98
C PRO A 72 10.13 -4.04 -1.40
N ARG A 73 9.87 -3.03 -2.22
CA ARG A 73 9.21 -1.79 -1.80
C ARG A 73 7.85 -1.66 -2.47
N LEU A 74 6.92 -1.05 -1.75
CA LEU A 74 5.70 -0.56 -2.36
C LEU A 74 6.02 0.59 -3.34
N PRO A 75 5.17 0.79 -4.37
CA PRO A 75 5.25 1.97 -5.23
C PRO A 75 5.35 3.26 -4.41
N ASP A 76 6.21 4.17 -4.83
CA ASP A 76 6.47 5.45 -4.15
C ASP A 76 5.78 6.64 -4.83
N ASN A 77 5.12 6.41 -5.96
CA ASN A 77 4.37 7.40 -6.71
C ASN A 77 3.00 6.85 -7.14
N TRP A 78 2.07 7.77 -7.44
CA TRP A 78 0.69 7.43 -7.79
C TRP A 78 0.60 6.61 -9.08
N GLN A 79 1.37 6.95 -10.10
CA GLN A 79 1.29 6.28 -11.40
C GLN A 79 1.63 4.79 -11.28
N ASP A 80 2.70 4.45 -10.56
CA ASP A 80 3.12 3.07 -10.34
C ASP A 80 2.15 2.31 -9.44
N ALA A 81 1.57 2.97 -8.43
CA ALA A 81 0.53 2.37 -7.60
C ALA A 81 -0.74 2.01 -8.41
N ILE A 82 -1.19 2.94 -9.28
CA ILE A 82 -2.33 2.73 -10.16
C ILE A 82 -2.05 1.59 -11.14
N ASN A 83 -0.89 1.61 -11.81
CA ASN A 83 -0.49 0.56 -12.76
C ASN A 83 -0.39 -0.80 -12.09
N ARG A 84 0.17 -0.86 -10.87
CA ARG A 84 0.28 -2.10 -10.11
C ARG A 84 -1.09 -2.66 -9.72
N PHE A 85 -2.05 -1.79 -9.39
CA PHE A 85 -3.42 -2.19 -9.05
C PHE A 85 -4.19 -2.67 -10.29
N GLU A 86 -4.07 -1.96 -11.42
CA GLU A 86 -4.70 -2.31 -12.70
C GLU A 86 -4.25 -3.69 -13.21
N THR A 87 -2.95 -3.96 -13.14
CA THR A 87 -2.36 -5.21 -13.65
C THR A 87 -2.36 -6.35 -12.63
N SER A 88 -2.96 -6.16 -11.44
CA SER A 88 -2.92 -7.16 -10.37
C SER A 88 -3.94 -8.28 -10.61
N THR A 89 -3.42 -9.47 -10.89
CA THR A 89 -4.23 -10.70 -10.98
C THR A 89 -4.88 -11.08 -9.65
N ILE A 90 -4.29 -10.68 -8.52
CA ILE A 90 -4.90 -10.86 -7.20
C ILE A 90 -6.15 -10.00 -7.11
N ILE A 91 -6.07 -8.72 -7.48
CA ILE A 91 -7.23 -7.81 -7.41
C ILE A 91 -8.34 -8.25 -8.35
N GLN A 92 -8.00 -8.70 -9.58
CA GLN A 92 -8.96 -9.25 -10.55
C GLN A 92 -9.77 -10.43 -9.98
N ARG A 93 -9.16 -11.25 -9.11
CA ARG A 93 -9.88 -12.36 -8.46
C ARG A 93 -10.74 -11.90 -7.28
N LEU A 94 -10.40 -10.77 -6.65
CA LEU A 94 -11.03 -10.30 -5.42
C LEU A 94 -12.17 -9.32 -5.64
N LEU A 95 -12.09 -8.50 -6.69
CA LEU A 95 -13.08 -7.51 -7.06
C LEU A 95 -13.74 -7.89 -8.38
N PRO A 96 -15.03 -7.57 -8.60
CA PRO A 96 -15.60 -7.61 -9.94
C PRO A 96 -14.78 -6.74 -10.90
N ASP A 97 -14.60 -7.21 -12.14
CA ASP A 97 -13.81 -6.50 -13.16
C ASP A 97 -14.24 -5.03 -13.31
N THR A 98 -15.55 -4.78 -13.34
CA THR A 98 -16.11 -3.42 -13.42
C THR A 98 -15.68 -2.55 -12.23
N CYS A 99 -15.62 -3.11 -11.02
CA CYS A 99 -15.20 -2.35 -9.83
C CYS A 99 -13.71 -1.98 -9.89
N GLN A 100 -12.86 -2.92 -10.31
CA GLN A 100 -11.44 -2.64 -10.49
C GLN A 100 -11.22 -1.57 -11.56
N GLN A 101 -11.86 -1.73 -12.72
CA GLN A 101 -11.73 -0.79 -13.83
C GLN A 101 -12.20 0.61 -13.45
N MET A 102 -13.38 0.74 -12.85
CA MET A 102 -13.91 2.04 -12.42
C MET A 102 -12.99 2.74 -11.39
N PHE A 103 -12.41 1.97 -10.46
CA PHE A 103 -11.46 2.52 -9.50
C PHE A 103 -10.19 3.01 -10.19
N VAL A 104 -9.63 2.22 -11.11
CA VAL A 104 -8.45 2.59 -11.91
C VAL A 104 -8.72 3.84 -12.74
N ASP A 105 -9.86 3.91 -13.45
CA ASP A 105 -10.21 5.04 -14.30
C ASP A 105 -10.35 6.33 -13.49
N CYS A 106 -11.01 6.24 -12.33
CA CYS A 106 -11.13 7.34 -11.39
C CYS A 106 -9.75 7.84 -10.93
N LYS A 107 -8.86 6.94 -10.49
CA LYS A 107 -7.52 7.33 -10.05
C LYS A 107 -6.62 7.84 -11.17
N LYS A 108 -6.74 7.32 -12.39
CA LYS A 108 -6.08 7.87 -13.58
C LYS A 108 -6.59 9.26 -13.92
N GLN A 109 -7.87 9.55 -13.73
CA GLN A 109 -8.41 10.89 -13.92
C GLN A 109 -7.87 11.85 -12.86
N GLU A 110 -7.98 11.50 -11.57
CA GLU A 110 -7.42 12.31 -10.46
C GLU A 110 -5.93 12.61 -10.67
N TYR A 111 -5.15 11.60 -11.07
CA TYR A 111 -3.72 11.76 -11.33
C TYR A 111 -3.44 12.73 -12.49
N ARG A 112 -4.19 12.63 -13.60
CA ARG A 112 -4.05 13.54 -14.74
C ARG A 112 -4.36 14.99 -14.37
N GLU A 113 -5.42 15.22 -13.58
CA GLU A 113 -5.76 16.56 -13.09
C GLU A 113 -4.65 17.11 -12.18
N PHE A 114 -4.12 16.28 -11.29
CA PHE A 114 -3.00 16.67 -10.42
C PHE A 114 -1.76 17.07 -11.22
N GLN A 115 -1.40 16.31 -12.25
CA GLN A 115 -0.22 16.59 -13.08
C GLN A 115 -0.32 17.87 -13.93
N GLN A 116 -1.53 18.39 -14.17
CA GLN A 116 -1.72 19.63 -14.93
C GLN A 116 -1.56 20.89 -14.06
N GLN A 117 -1.47 20.73 -12.74
CA GLN A 117 -1.31 21.85 -11.80
C GLN A 117 0.17 22.19 -11.66
N ILE A 118 0.50 23.48 -11.81
CA ILE A 118 1.81 24.00 -11.40
C ILE A 118 1.73 24.30 -9.91
N SER A 119 2.48 23.56 -9.09
CA SER A 119 2.50 23.79 -7.65
C SER A 119 3.18 25.13 -7.31
N PRO A 120 2.82 25.77 -6.17
CA PRO A 120 3.56 26.93 -5.69
C PRO A 120 5.07 26.66 -5.52
N PHE A 121 5.45 25.44 -5.13
CA PHE A 121 6.85 25.05 -5.02
C PHE A 121 7.58 25.11 -6.37
N GLU A 122 7.00 24.52 -7.42
CA GLU A 122 7.55 24.62 -8.78
C GLU A 122 7.61 26.08 -9.23
N TYR A 123 6.51 26.82 -9.07
CA TYR A 123 6.43 28.22 -9.45
C TYR A 123 7.56 29.06 -8.82
N PHE A 124 7.71 29.03 -7.48
CA PHE A 124 8.75 29.79 -6.78
C PHE A 124 10.17 29.28 -7.02
N SER A 125 10.35 28.00 -7.33
CA SER A 125 11.67 27.44 -7.63
C SER A 125 12.25 27.98 -8.94
N TYR A 126 11.40 28.31 -9.90
CA TYR A 126 11.81 28.74 -11.24
C TYR A 126 11.58 30.24 -11.53
N LEU A 127 10.70 30.93 -10.80
CA LEU A 127 10.35 32.34 -11.04
C LEU A 127 11.52 33.31 -10.87
N ASP A 128 12.33 33.15 -9.81
CA ASP A 128 13.43 34.06 -9.45
C ASP A 128 14.78 33.62 -10.05
N GLN A 129 14.80 32.59 -10.91
CA GLN A 129 16.02 32.14 -11.60
C GLN A 129 16.24 32.82 -12.97
N VAL A 130 15.57 33.95 -13.21
CA VAL A 130 15.78 34.82 -14.38
C VAL A 130 16.21 36.21 -13.96
#